data_AF-W9XIE2-F1
#
_entry.id   AF-W9XIE2-F1
#
_cell.length_a   1.000
_cell.length_b   1.000
_cell.length_c   1.000
_cell.angle_alpha   90.00
_cell.angle_beta   90.00
_cell.angle_gamma   90.00
#
_symmetry.space_group_name_H-M   'P 1'
#
loop_
_entity.id
_entity.type
_entity.pdbx_description
1 polymer ?
#
loop_
_entity_poly.entity_id
_entity_poly.type
_entity_poly.pdbx_seq_one_letter_code
_entity_poly.pdbx_strand_id
1 'polypeptide(L)'
;MLNDTYGLTERNHIMVGHSCGATLAFQALQRSCTHNSDRPLPPPRALVGLAGIYDLRLLYESHKDGPYGDIYASFIEGAFGKNMDDWDRASPAYFAERNSEMFSSTSILLVTAEGDELVEPAQRDVMRRAILGSKSSSSSETVPVQDKEPEIETGGGSAMMTENQGGSRYAEMSVKGGHDDMWLVGERMVAAIEKAIQVMLMPKATPPEAAVAAVS
;
A
#
# COMPACT_ATOMS: atom_id res chain seq x y z
N MET A 1 -18.17 -18.02 -6.29
CA MET A 1 -17.67 -17.56 -7.61
C MET A 1 -16.15 -17.46 -7.64
N LEU A 2 -15.47 -16.60 -6.88
CA LEU A 2 -13.99 -16.54 -6.93
C LEU A 2 -13.30 -17.84 -6.48
N ASN A 3 -13.75 -18.41 -5.35
CA ASN A 3 -13.28 -19.72 -4.91
C ASN A 3 -13.66 -20.82 -5.90
N ASP A 4 -14.95 -20.91 -6.26
CA ASP A 4 -15.46 -21.98 -7.11
C ASP A 4 -14.88 -21.99 -8.53
N THR A 5 -14.50 -20.82 -9.07
CA THR A 5 -13.97 -20.68 -10.44
C THR A 5 -12.45 -20.70 -10.50
N TYR A 6 -11.76 -20.07 -9.53
CA TYR A 6 -10.31 -19.85 -9.59
C TYR A 6 -9.56 -20.48 -8.42
N GLY A 7 -10.24 -21.16 -7.50
CA GLY A 7 -9.65 -21.73 -6.29
C GLY A 7 -9.11 -20.68 -5.33
N LEU A 8 -9.55 -19.42 -5.44
CA LEU A 8 -9.12 -18.34 -4.55
C LEU A 8 -9.76 -18.52 -3.17
N THR A 9 -8.93 -18.88 -2.21
CA THR A 9 -9.28 -19.06 -0.80
C THR A 9 -8.63 -17.98 0.04
N GLU A 10 -8.85 -18.02 1.35
CA GLU A 10 -8.15 -17.12 2.26
C GLU A 10 -6.64 -17.26 2.07
N ARG A 11 -5.97 -16.12 1.85
CA ARG A 11 -4.52 -16.00 1.90
C ARG A 11 -3.74 -16.89 0.91
N ASN A 12 -4.34 -17.30 -0.20
CA ASN A 12 -3.63 -18.02 -1.27
C ASN A 12 -3.37 -17.18 -2.53
N HIS A 13 -3.61 -15.87 -2.46
CA HIS A 13 -3.51 -14.97 -3.58
C HIS A 13 -2.91 -13.62 -3.20
N ILE A 14 -2.34 -12.95 -4.19
CA ILE A 14 -1.84 -11.58 -4.10
C ILE A 14 -2.78 -10.71 -4.91
N MET A 15 -3.21 -9.58 -4.34
CA MET A 15 -3.95 -8.57 -5.08
C MET A 15 -2.99 -7.48 -5.53
N VAL A 16 -2.98 -7.20 -6.83
CA VAL A 16 -2.17 -6.14 -7.42
C VAL A 16 -3.12 -5.14 -8.07
N GLY A 17 -2.98 -3.87 -7.74
CA GLY A 17 -3.77 -2.79 -8.32
C GLY A 17 -2.88 -1.64 -8.73
N HIS A 18 -3.09 -1.12 -9.95
CA HIS A 18 -2.42 0.06 -10.47
C HIS A 18 -3.38 1.26 -10.46
N SER A 19 -2.90 2.46 -10.10
CA SER A 19 -3.70 3.68 -10.12
C SER A 19 -5.02 3.53 -9.31
N CYS A 20 -6.18 3.77 -9.93
CA CYS A 20 -7.49 3.52 -9.32
C CYS A 20 -7.74 2.04 -9.01
N GLY A 21 -7.07 1.11 -9.71
CA GLY A 21 -7.06 -0.31 -9.39
C GLY A 21 -6.43 -0.59 -8.01
N ALA A 22 -5.47 0.22 -7.56
CA ALA A 22 -4.98 0.13 -6.18
C ALA A 22 -6.10 0.51 -5.18
N THR A 23 -6.86 1.57 -5.46
CA THR A 23 -8.03 1.96 -4.67
C THR A 23 -9.03 0.79 -4.55
N LEU A 24 -9.36 0.16 -5.69
CA LEU A 24 -10.27 -0.98 -5.74
C LEU A 24 -9.72 -2.20 -4.98
N ALA A 25 -8.41 -2.47 -5.05
CA ALA A 25 -7.79 -3.57 -4.32
C ALA A 25 -7.90 -3.37 -2.80
N PHE A 26 -7.70 -2.16 -2.31
CA PHE A 26 -7.88 -1.84 -0.89
C PHE A 26 -9.35 -1.89 -0.47
N GLN A 27 -10.28 -1.42 -1.32
CA GLN A 27 -11.72 -1.55 -1.06
C GLN A 27 -12.17 -3.01 -1.02
N ALA A 28 -11.59 -3.87 -1.86
CA ALA A 28 -11.84 -5.31 -1.82
C ALA A 28 -11.38 -5.93 -0.50
N LEU A 29 -10.17 -5.57 -0.02
CA LEU A 29 -9.69 -5.95 1.31
C LEU A 29 -10.64 -5.47 2.41
N GLN A 30 -11.15 -4.23 2.32
CA GLN A 30 -12.09 -3.68 3.29
C GLN A 30 -13.35 -4.54 3.38
N ARG A 31 -13.88 -4.94 2.22
CA ARG A 31 -15.04 -5.84 2.14
C ARG A 31 -14.75 -7.23 2.70
N SER A 32 -13.54 -7.76 2.54
CA SER A 32 -13.11 -9.01 3.17
C SER A 32 -13.10 -8.94 4.70
N CYS A 33 -12.78 -7.76 5.27
CA CYS A 33 -12.78 -7.56 6.72
C CYS A 33 -14.16 -7.27 7.32
N THR A 34 -15.17 -6.92 6.50
CA THR A 34 -16.53 -6.67 6.98
C THR A 34 -17.34 -7.97 7.08
N HIS A 35 -17.61 -8.40 8.32
CA HIS A 35 -18.34 -9.64 8.65
C HIS A 35 -19.81 -9.71 8.15
N ASN A 36 -20.39 -8.60 7.68
CA ASN A 36 -21.79 -8.51 7.24
C ASN A 36 -22.00 -8.63 5.71
N SER A 37 -21.03 -9.16 4.98
CA SER A 37 -21.22 -9.38 3.54
C SER A 37 -21.77 -10.79 3.27
N ASP A 38 -22.89 -10.87 2.55
CA ASP A 38 -23.49 -12.16 2.11
C ASP A 38 -22.54 -12.98 1.21
N ARG A 39 -21.44 -12.36 0.75
CA ARG A 39 -20.37 -12.96 -0.04
C ARG A 39 -19.04 -12.30 0.36
N PRO A 40 -18.39 -12.73 1.45
CA PRO A 40 -17.10 -12.18 1.82
C PRO A 40 -16.09 -12.52 0.73
N LEU A 41 -15.37 -11.51 0.24
CA LEU A 41 -14.21 -11.73 -0.61
C LEU A 41 -13.13 -12.40 0.26
N PRO A 42 -12.49 -13.48 -0.20
CA PRO A 42 -11.41 -14.08 0.57
C PRO A 42 -10.28 -13.05 0.76
N PRO A 43 -9.76 -12.83 1.98
CA PRO A 43 -8.70 -11.84 2.19
C PRO A 43 -7.40 -12.28 1.48
N PRO A 44 -6.70 -11.36 0.80
CA PRO A 44 -5.44 -11.67 0.15
C PRO A 44 -4.30 -11.90 1.14
N ARG A 45 -3.31 -12.69 0.72
CA ARG A 45 -2.05 -12.87 1.46
C ARG A 45 -1.23 -11.59 1.47
N ALA A 46 -1.20 -10.91 0.32
CA ALA A 46 -0.55 -9.63 0.14
C ALA A 46 -1.32 -8.71 -0.81
N LEU A 47 -1.13 -7.41 -0.64
CA LEU A 47 -1.66 -6.36 -1.49
C LEU A 47 -0.51 -5.49 -2.00
N VAL A 48 -0.43 -5.33 -3.32
CA VAL A 48 0.55 -4.48 -4.01
C VAL A 48 -0.18 -3.32 -4.67
N GLY A 49 0.09 -2.11 -4.19
CA GLY A 49 -0.42 -0.87 -4.78
C GLY A 49 0.64 -0.23 -5.67
N LEU A 50 0.41 -0.24 -6.98
CA LEU A 50 1.32 0.30 -8.00
C LEU A 50 0.85 1.70 -8.41
N ALA A 51 1.66 2.74 -8.20
CA ALA A 51 1.29 4.13 -8.54
C ALA A 51 -0.14 4.48 -8.07
N GLY A 52 -0.48 4.06 -6.85
CA GLY A 52 -1.87 3.94 -6.41
C GLY A 52 -2.48 5.23 -5.87
N ILE A 53 -3.80 5.35 -6.03
CA ILE A 53 -4.62 6.42 -5.45
C ILE A 53 -5.20 5.93 -4.11
N TYR A 54 -4.89 6.63 -3.02
CA TYR A 54 -5.25 6.23 -1.66
C TYR A 54 -6.09 7.29 -0.92
N ASP A 55 -6.05 8.53 -1.37
CA ASP A 55 -6.87 9.64 -0.92
C ASP A 55 -7.40 10.41 -2.15
N LEU A 56 -8.68 10.21 -2.45
CA LEU A 56 -9.36 10.80 -3.59
C LEU A 56 -9.51 12.32 -3.46
N ARG A 57 -9.72 12.81 -2.23
CA ARG A 57 -9.80 14.25 -1.96
C ARG A 57 -8.44 14.89 -2.19
N LEU A 58 -7.38 14.29 -1.67
CA LEU A 58 -6.02 14.75 -1.92
C LEU A 58 -5.68 14.78 -3.41
N LEU A 59 -6.06 13.75 -4.17
CA LEU A 59 -5.83 13.70 -5.61
C LEU A 59 -6.53 14.86 -6.33
N TYR A 60 -7.82 15.06 -6.02
CA TYR A 60 -8.57 16.19 -6.59
C TYR A 60 -7.93 17.53 -6.23
N GLU A 61 -7.65 17.78 -4.95
CA GLU A 61 -7.08 19.05 -4.50
C GLU A 61 -5.70 19.34 -5.10
N SER A 62 -4.92 18.30 -5.39
CA SER A 62 -3.58 18.43 -5.96
C SER A 62 -3.61 18.79 -7.45
N HIS A 63 -4.68 18.43 -8.17
CA HIS A 63 -4.79 18.64 -9.62
C HIS A 63 -5.91 19.58 -10.06
N LYS A 64 -6.80 20.04 -9.18
CA LYS A 64 -7.99 20.82 -9.54
C LYS A 64 -7.69 22.08 -10.37
N ASP A 65 -6.52 22.69 -10.15
CA ASP A 65 -6.07 23.90 -10.85
C ASP A 65 -5.10 23.58 -12.02
N GLY A 66 -4.84 22.29 -12.25
CA GLY A 66 -3.92 21.77 -13.26
C GLY A 66 -4.61 21.36 -14.58
N PRO A 67 -3.84 20.89 -15.57
CA PRO A 67 -4.36 20.54 -16.90
C PRO A 67 -5.35 19.37 -16.90
N TYR A 68 -5.39 18.60 -15.81
CA TYR A 68 -6.23 17.41 -15.66
C TYR A 68 -7.33 17.57 -14.60
N GLY A 69 -7.51 18.77 -14.02
CA GLY A 69 -8.46 18.99 -12.91
C GLY A 69 -9.89 18.53 -13.22
N ASP A 70 -10.41 18.87 -14.40
CA ASP A 70 -11.75 18.44 -14.84
C ASP A 70 -11.86 16.92 -15.01
N ILE A 71 -10.78 16.27 -15.44
CA ILE A 71 -10.73 14.81 -15.59
C ILE A 71 -10.78 14.16 -14.20
N TYR A 72 -9.96 14.65 -13.25
CA TYR A 72 -9.95 14.13 -11.89
C TYR A 72 -11.29 14.33 -11.19
N ALA A 73 -11.91 15.50 -11.32
CA ALA A 73 -13.26 15.76 -10.81
C ALA A 73 -14.28 14.78 -11.41
N SER A 74 -14.30 14.67 -12.74
CA SER A 74 -15.29 13.89 -13.48
C SER A 74 -15.26 12.40 -13.12
N PHE A 75 -14.09 11.76 -13.04
CA PHE A 75 -14.04 10.33 -12.74
C PHE A 75 -14.33 10.03 -11.25
N ILE A 76 -13.92 10.90 -10.32
CA ILE A 76 -14.26 10.73 -8.90
C ILE A 76 -15.76 10.92 -8.69
N GLU A 77 -16.33 12.00 -9.23
CA GLU A 77 -17.76 12.27 -9.17
C GLU A 77 -18.59 11.18 -9.86
N GLY A 78 -18.13 10.68 -11.00
CA GLY A 78 -18.76 9.59 -11.71
C GLY A 78 -18.80 8.29 -10.93
N ALA A 79 -17.77 8.02 -10.12
CA ALA A 79 -17.66 6.80 -9.32
C ALA A 79 -18.37 6.90 -7.95
N PHE A 80 -18.25 8.04 -7.26
CA PHE A 80 -18.64 8.19 -5.86
C PHE A 80 -19.68 9.30 -5.61
N GLY A 81 -20.09 10.04 -6.64
CA GLY A 81 -20.96 11.21 -6.50
C GLY A 81 -20.20 12.47 -6.09
N LYS A 82 -20.92 13.58 -5.94
CA LYS A 82 -20.35 14.91 -5.67
C LYS A 82 -20.04 15.19 -4.20
N ASN A 83 -20.51 14.32 -3.31
CA ASN A 83 -20.29 14.52 -1.88
C ASN A 83 -18.88 14.10 -1.50
N MET A 84 -18.05 15.05 -1.06
CA MET A 84 -16.66 14.77 -0.71
C MET A 84 -16.53 13.80 0.48
N ASP A 85 -17.54 13.73 1.35
CA ASP A 85 -17.54 12.72 2.43
C ASP A 85 -17.61 11.29 1.85
N ASP A 86 -18.20 11.11 0.67
CA ASP A 86 -18.24 9.82 -0.02
C ASP A 86 -16.85 9.46 -0.55
N TRP A 87 -16.05 10.46 -0.92
CA TRP A 87 -14.67 10.29 -1.37
C TRP A 87 -13.77 9.84 -0.21
N ASP A 88 -13.93 10.44 0.98
CA ASP A 88 -13.18 10.03 2.18
C ASP A 88 -13.58 8.62 2.64
N ARG A 89 -14.88 8.28 2.52
CA ARG A 89 -15.34 6.91 2.80
C ARG A 89 -14.78 5.88 1.82
N ALA A 90 -14.60 6.26 0.56
CA ALA A 90 -14.03 5.40 -0.47
C ALA A 90 -12.50 5.31 -0.44
N SER A 91 -11.82 6.27 0.20
CA SER A 91 -10.37 6.44 0.19
C SER A 91 -9.64 5.48 1.15
N PRO A 92 -8.73 4.62 0.65
CA PRO A 92 -7.98 3.65 1.45
C PRO A 92 -7.25 4.22 2.67
N ALA A 93 -6.75 5.45 2.57
CA ALA A 93 -6.01 6.11 3.65
C ALA A 93 -6.86 6.29 4.93
N TYR A 94 -8.19 6.32 4.82
CA TYR A 94 -9.10 6.47 5.97
C TYR A 94 -9.65 5.14 6.50
N PHE A 95 -9.22 3.99 5.97
CA PHE A 95 -9.79 2.70 6.37
C PHE A 95 -9.40 2.31 7.79
N ALA A 96 -8.15 2.59 8.18
CA ALA A 96 -7.64 2.28 9.52
C ALA A 96 -8.34 3.06 10.64
N GLU A 97 -8.90 4.24 10.35
CA GLU A 97 -9.67 5.04 11.31
C GLU A 97 -10.98 4.36 11.70
N ARG A 98 -11.56 3.58 10.77
CA ARG A 98 -12.82 2.85 10.96
C ARG A 98 -12.60 1.42 11.45
N ASN A 99 -11.44 0.84 11.15
CA ASN A 99 -11.04 -0.49 11.57
C ASN A 99 -9.52 -0.52 11.79
N SER A 100 -9.08 -0.43 13.05
CA SER A 100 -7.66 -0.42 13.39
C SER A 100 -6.92 -1.71 13.03
N GLU A 101 -7.63 -2.81 12.82
CA GLU A 101 -7.06 -4.11 12.44
C GLU A 101 -7.08 -4.36 10.93
N MET A 102 -7.56 -3.39 10.15
CA MET A 102 -7.75 -3.47 8.69
C MET A 102 -6.55 -4.08 7.96
N PHE A 103 -5.33 -3.73 8.37
CA PHE A 103 -4.09 -4.15 7.70
C PHE A 103 -3.32 -5.25 8.43
N SER A 104 -3.71 -5.61 9.66
CA SER A 104 -2.92 -6.43 10.60
C SER A 104 -2.56 -7.82 10.06
N SER A 105 -3.29 -8.34 9.09
CA SER A 105 -3.13 -9.71 8.62
C SER A 105 -2.68 -9.87 7.15
N THR A 106 -2.53 -8.75 6.44
CA THR A 106 -2.17 -8.69 5.02
C THR A 106 -0.80 -8.04 4.88
N SER A 107 0.09 -8.63 4.08
CA SER A 107 1.36 -7.98 3.74
C SER A 107 1.12 -6.90 2.69
N ILE A 108 1.67 -5.69 2.84
CA ILE A 108 1.41 -4.56 1.96
C ILE A 108 2.71 -4.06 1.36
N LEU A 109 2.71 -3.87 0.04
CA LEU A 109 3.78 -3.20 -0.70
C LEU A 109 3.18 -1.99 -1.42
N LEU A 110 3.73 -0.80 -1.16
CA LEU A 110 3.40 0.39 -1.95
C LEU A 110 4.56 0.70 -2.91
N VAL A 111 4.24 0.84 -4.18
CA VAL A 111 5.20 1.10 -5.25
C VAL A 111 4.88 2.44 -5.89
N THR A 112 5.86 3.33 -5.99
CA THR A 112 5.76 4.60 -6.71
C THR A 112 6.58 4.58 -8.00
N ALA A 113 6.13 5.27 -9.03
CA ALA A 113 6.95 5.57 -10.21
C ALA A 113 7.71 6.88 -9.96
N GLU A 114 9.02 6.93 -10.22
CA GLU A 114 9.85 8.11 -9.95
C GLU A 114 9.49 9.31 -10.83
N GLY A 115 8.99 9.05 -12.04
CA GLY A 115 8.54 10.05 -13.00
C GLY A 115 7.02 10.11 -13.12
N ASP A 116 6.27 9.70 -12.08
CA ASP A 116 4.80 9.73 -12.11
C ASP A 116 4.28 11.15 -12.27
N GLU A 117 3.55 11.37 -13.36
CA GLU A 117 2.96 12.64 -13.74
C GLU A 117 1.46 12.73 -13.41
N LEU A 118 0.84 11.62 -12.95
CA LEU A 118 -0.60 11.52 -12.71
C LEU A 118 -0.96 11.33 -11.24
N VAL A 119 -0.07 10.73 -10.45
CA VAL A 119 -0.31 10.41 -9.04
C VAL A 119 0.91 10.80 -8.22
N GLU A 120 0.72 11.67 -7.23
CA GLU A 120 1.79 12.29 -6.47
C GLU A 120 2.33 11.34 -5.40
N PRO A 121 3.62 11.45 -5.04
CA PRO A 121 4.20 10.69 -3.93
C PRO A 121 3.44 10.86 -2.59
N ALA A 122 2.74 12.00 -2.41
CA ALA A 122 1.92 12.26 -1.23
C ALA A 122 0.83 11.20 -1.00
N GLN A 123 0.33 10.56 -2.07
CA GLN A 123 -0.63 9.45 -1.98
C GLN A 123 -0.03 8.26 -1.21
N ARG A 124 1.20 7.86 -1.55
CA ARG A 124 1.92 6.81 -0.81
C ARG A 124 2.14 7.24 0.64
N ASP A 125 2.47 8.51 0.89
CA ASP A 125 2.75 9.00 2.23
C ASP A 125 1.53 9.00 3.16
N VAL A 126 0.35 9.35 2.65
CA VAL A 126 -0.90 9.25 3.43
C VAL A 126 -1.26 7.79 3.70
N MET A 127 -1.05 6.90 2.73
CA MET A 127 -1.29 5.47 2.90
C MET A 127 -0.31 4.81 3.87
N ARG A 128 0.98 5.19 3.83
CA ARG A 128 1.99 4.77 4.83
C ARG A 128 1.50 5.08 6.24
N ARG A 129 1.04 6.31 6.47
CA ARG A 129 0.54 6.76 7.78
C ARG A 129 -0.68 5.95 8.22
N ALA A 130 -1.58 5.63 7.30
CA ALA A 130 -2.73 4.78 7.58
C ALA A 130 -2.32 3.34 7.97
N ILE A 131 -1.32 2.77 7.29
CA ILE A 131 -0.84 1.41 7.53
C ILE A 131 -0.05 1.30 8.83
N LEU A 132 0.82 2.26 9.12
CA LEU A 132 1.72 2.23 10.29
C LEU A 132 1.12 2.88 11.54
N GLY A 133 0.08 3.69 11.39
CA GLY A 133 -0.49 4.51 12.44
C GLY A 133 0.36 5.74 12.78
N SER A 134 -0.26 6.76 13.39
CA SER A 134 0.37 8.06 13.68
C SER A 134 1.47 8.04 14.76
N LYS A 135 1.85 6.87 15.30
CA LYS A 135 2.82 6.73 16.40
C LYS A 135 4.22 6.29 15.95
N SER A 136 4.46 6.06 14.66
CA SER A 136 5.76 5.59 14.15
C SER A 136 6.82 6.70 13.99
N SER A 137 6.61 7.90 14.54
CA SER A 137 7.50 9.06 14.39
C SER A 137 8.32 9.40 15.64
N SER A 138 8.64 8.45 16.52
CA SER A 138 9.58 8.70 17.62
C SER A 138 10.42 7.46 17.99
N SER A 139 11.51 7.26 17.24
CA SER A 139 12.84 6.78 17.69
C SER A 139 13.58 6.11 16.53
N SER A 140 13.99 6.89 15.53
CA SER A 140 15.02 6.47 14.58
C SER A 140 16.35 6.98 15.11
N GLU A 141 17.05 6.18 15.92
CA GLU A 141 18.49 6.38 16.11
C GLU A 141 19.17 6.07 14.77
N THR A 142 19.64 7.13 14.14
CA THR A 142 20.44 7.10 12.92
C THR A 142 21.84 6.60 13.24
N VAL A 143 22.23 5.44 12.72
CA VAL A 143 23.64 5.06 12.62
C VAL A 143 24.06 5.15 11.15
N PRO A 144 24.96 6.07 10.78
CA PRO A 144 25.47 6.15 9.41
C PRO A 144 26.57 5.09 9.23
N VAL A 145 26.49 4.31 8.16
CA VAL A 145 27.62 3.48 7.70
C VAL A 145 28.18 4.12 6.43
N GLN A 146 29.43 4.58 6.51
CA GLN A 146 30.21 5.16 5.43
C GLN A 146 30.66 4.11 4.40
N ASP A 147 30.38 4.45 3.14
CA ASP A 147 31.13 4.29 1.89
C ASP A 147 32.13 3.13 1.73
N LYS A 148 31.86 2.31 0.69
CA LYS A 148 32.79 2.05 -0.42
C LYS A 148 32.05 1.36 -1.58
N GLU A 149 31.91 2.08 -2.69
CA GLU A 149 31.50 1.51 -3.98
C GLU A 149 32.49 0.42 -4.44
N PRO A 150 31.99 -0.58 -5.18
CA PRO A 150 32.17 -0.48 -6.62
C PRO A 150 30.89 -0.75 -7.43
N GLU A 151 30.85 -0.10 -8.59
CA GLU A 151 29.82 -0.12 -9.62
C GLU A 151 29.48 -1.52 -10.14
N ILE A 152 28.22 -1.93 -9.96
CA ILE A 152 27.43 -2.70 -10.95
C ILE A 152 26.00 -2.15 -10.87
N GLU A 153 25.57 -1.41 -11.90
CA GLU A 153 24.22 -0.83 -11.97
C GLU A 153 23.14 -1.91 -12.06
N THR A 154 22.66 -2.33 -10.89
CA THR A 154 21.29 -2.81 -10.71
C THR A 154 20.63 -1.81 -9.77
N GLY A 155 19.65 -1.06 -10.29
CA GLY A 155 18.98 0.03 -9.58
C GLY A 155 18.17 -0.49 -8.38
N GLY A 156 18.84 -0.72 -7.26
CA GLY A 156 18.24 -1.01 -5.97
C GLY A 156 17.95 0.30 -5.24
N GLY A 157 16.74 0.85 -5.43
CA GLY A 157 16.23 1.89 -4.54
C GLY A 157 16.19 1.34 -3.11
N SER A 158 16.76 2.09 -2.16
CA SER A 158 16.76 1.74 -0.74
C SER A 158 15.32 1.63 -0.23
N ALA A 159 14.85 0.40 -0.04
CA ALA A 159 13.51 0.12 0.47
C ALA A 159 13.50 0.35 1.99
N MET A 160 12.76 1.37 2.45
CA MET A 160 12.48 1.57 3.86
C MET A 160 11.43 0.55 4.31
N MET A 161 11.74 -0.25 5.33
CA MET A 161 10.87 -1.33 5.82
C MET A 161 10.48 -1.08 7.28
N THR A 162 9.21 -1.28 7.59
CA THR A 162 8.71 -1.10 8.96
C THR A 162 7.60 -2.11 9.25
N GLU A 163 7.64 -2.72 10.43
CA GLU A 163 6.53 -3.51 10.94
C GLU A 163 5.60 -2.61 11.75
N ASN A 164 4.28 -2.77 11.59
CA ASN A 164 3.31 -2.16 12.50
C ASN A 164 3.05 -3.09 13.70
N GLN A 165 2.71 -2.52 14.85
CA GLN A 165 2.33 -3.18 16.10
C GLN A 165 1.20 -4.24 15.93
N GLY A 166 0.44 -4.19 14.83
CA GLY A 166 -0.59 -5.19 14.48
C GLY A 166 -0.10 -6.43 13.72
N GLY A 167 1.19 -6.55 13.39
CA GLY A 167 1.75 -7.72 12.70
C GLY A 167 1.57 -7.73 11.17
N SER A 168 1.15 -6.60 10.59
CA SER A 168 1.20 -6.35 9.15
C SER A 168 2.64 -6.17 8.70
N ARG A 169 3.03 -6.84 7.62
CA ARG A 169 4.35 -6.64 7.00
C ARG A 169 4.20 -5.58 5.93
N TYR A 170 4.98 -4.51 6.04
CA TYR A 170 4.88 -3.37 5.16
C TYR A 170 6.24 -3.00 4.57
N ALA A 171 6.25 -2.69 3.28
CA ALA A 171 7.42 -2.15 2.60
C ALA A 171 7.02 -1.16 1.51
N GLU A 172 8.02 -0.41 1.06
CA GLU A 172 7.90 0.50 -0.05
C GLU A 172 9.04 0.28 -1.04
N MET A 173 8.78 0.60 -2.31
CA MET A 173 9.83 0.72 -3.31
C MET A 173 9.45 1.76 -4.36
N SER A 174 10.44 2.21 -5.09
CA SER A 174 10.25 3.02 -6.29
C SER A 174 10.79 2.29 -7.50
N VAL A 175 10.20 2.56 -8.66
CA VAL A 175 10.74 2.17 -9.96
C VAL A 175 10.92 3.40 -10.84
N LYS A 176 11.92 3.40 -11.71
CA LYS A 176 12.11 4.47 -12.71
C LYS A 176 10.88 4.58 -13.62
N GLY A 177 10.74 5.72 -14.31
CA GLY A 177 9.76 5.99 -15.40
C GLY A 177 8.41 6.52 -14.95
N GLY A 178 7.47 6.62 -15.90
CA GLY A 178 6.17 7.29 -15.73
C GLY A 178 5.05 6.41 -15.16
N HIS A 179 3.86 6.99 -15.01
CA HIS A 179 2.71 6.32 -14.37
C HIS A 179 2.36 4.96 -14.98
N ASP A 180 2.23 4.90 -16.31
CA ASP A 180 1.82 3.71 -17.06
C ASP A 180 2.97 2.76 -17.37
N ASP A 181 4.20 3.27 -17.36
CA ASP A 181 5.36 2.41 -17.58
C ASP A 181 5.48 1.30 -16.51
N MET A 182 4.86 1.50 -15.35
CA MET A 182 4.76 0.52 -14.27
C MET A 182 4.21 -0.83 -14.75
N TRP A 183 3.34 -0.83 -15.77
CA TRP A 183 2.79 -2.03 -16.38
C TRP A 183 3.19 -2.22 -17.85
N LEU A 184 3.52 -1.14 -18.58
CA LEU A 184 4.03 -1.24 -19.95
C LEU A 184 5.44 -1.84 -20.01
N VAL A 185 6.26 -1.59 -18.98
CA VAL A 185 7.59 -2.18 -18.83
C VAL A 185 7.48 -3.35 -17.85
N GLY A 186 7.26 -4.54 -18.40
CA GLY A 186 6.93 -5.75 -17.64
C GLY A 186 7.92 -6.07 -16.51
N GLU A 187 9.21 -5.75 -16.67
CA GLU A 187 10.21 -5.97 -15.62
C GLU A 187 9.89 -5.23 -14.31
N ARG A 188 9.20 -4.09 -14.38
CA ARG A 188 8.84 -3.30 -13.20
C ARG A 188 7.75 -3.98 -12.37
N MET A 189 6.75 -4.54 -13.05
CA MET A 189 5.72 -5.35 -12.39
C MET A 189 6.31 -6.63 -11.80
N VAL A 190 7.23 -7.28 -12.51
CA VAL A 190 7.95 -8.46 -11.98
C VAL A 190 8.71 -8.09 -10.71
N ALA A 191 9.49 -7.01 -10.71
CA ALA A 191 10.23 -6.55 -9.53
C ALA A 191 9.30 -6.25 -8.34
N ALA A 192 8.14 -5.63 -8.58
CA ALA A 192 7.15 -5.38 -7.54
C ALA A 192 6.58 -6.69 -6.95
N ILE A 193 6.27 -7.69 -7.79
CA ILE A 193 5.76 -8.99 -7.34
C ILE A 193 6.82 -9.76 -6.57
N GLU A 194 8.07 -9.79 -7.06
CA GLU A 194 9.20 -10.41 -6.36
C GLU A 194 9.41 -9.76 -4.98
N LYS A 195 9.34 -8.43 -4.91
CA LYS A 195 9.42 -7.71 -3.64
C LYS A 195 8.26 -8.06 -2.72
N ALA A 196 7.05 -8.15 -3.23
CA ALA A 196 5.89 -8.55 -2.44
C ALA A 196 6.07 -9.95 -1.86
N ILE A 197 6.59 -10.90 -2.64
CA ILE A 197 6.90 -12.25 -2.15
C ILE A 197 7.96 -12.21 -1.05
N GLN A 198 9.03 -11.42 -1.21
CA GLN A 198 10.03 -11.24 -0.15
C GLN A 198 9.38 -10.72 1.14
N VAL A 199 8.54 -9.67 1.05
CA VAL A 199 7.80 -9.12 2.20
C VAL A 199 6.94 -10.20 2.85
N MET A 200 6.26 -11.06 2.07
CA MET A 200 5.45 -12.15 2.62
C MET A 200 6.25 -13.25 3.33
N LEU A 201 7.52 -13.46 2.95
CA LEU A 201 8.34 -14.53 3.51
C LEU A 201 9.17 -14.08 4.72
N MET A 202 9.19 -12.78 5.03
CA MET A 202 9.96 -12.26 6.16
C MET A 202 9.51 -12.83 7.50
N PRO A 203 10.43 -13.16 8.43
CA PRO A 203 10.06 -13.45 9.81
C PRO A 203 9.28 -12.26 10.39
N LYS A 204 8.22 -12.50 11.16
CA LYS A 204 7.61 -11.43 11.96
C LYS A 204 8.58 -11.07 13.08
N ALA A 205 8.76 -9.80 13.44
CA ALA A 205 9.56 -9.47 14.61
C ALA A 205 8.96 -10.16 15.83
N THR A 206 9.79 -10.90 16.54
CA THR A 206 9.47 -11.36 17.88
C THR A 206 9.38 -10.13 18.78
N PRO A 207 8.28 -9.95 19.55
CA PRO A 207 8.25 -8.92 20.56
C PRO A 207 9.43 -9.13 21.51
N PRO A 208 10.05 -8.06 22.03
CA PRO A 208 11.15 -8.20 22.97
C PRO A 208 10.67 -9.08 24.12
N GLU A 209 11.38 -10.19 24.32
CA GLU A 209 11.16 -11.10 25.43
C GLU A 209 11.15 -10.25 26.70
N ALA A 210 9.99 -10.17 27.35
CA ALA A 210 9.88 -9.45 28.61
C ALA A 210 10.94 -10.05 29.52
N ALA A 211 11.97 -9.27 29.84
CA ALA A 211 13.04 -9.68 30.72
C ALA A 211 12.38 -10.19 32.01
N VAL A 212 12.31 -11.50 32.15
CA VAL A 212 11.77 -12.15 33.34
C VAL A 212 12.72 -11.72 34.44
N ALA A 213 12.19 -10.91 35.35
CA ALA A 213 12.88 -10.41 36.51
C ALA A 213 13.47 -11.59 37.29
N ALA A 214 14.78 -11.78 37.18
CA ALA A 214 15.56 -12.44 38.22
C ALA A 214 15.98 -11.36 39.21
N VAL A 215 15.04 -10.98 40.09
CA VAL A 215 15.35 -10.26 41.33
C VAL A 215 14.96 -11.18 42.47
N SER A 216 16.00 -11.62 43.18
CA SER A 216 16.07 -12.30 44.49
C SER A 216 15.83 -13.81 44.50
#